data_AF-A0A838WPB7-F1
#
_entry.id   AF-A0A838WPB7-F1
#
_cell.length_a   1.000
_cell.length_b   1.000
_cell.length_c   1.000
_cell.angle_alpha   90.00
_cell.angle_beta   90.00
_cell.angle_gamma   90.00
#
_symmetry.space_group_name_H-M   'P 1'
#
loop_
_entity.id
_entity.type
_entity.pdbx_description
1 polymer ?
#
loop_
_entity_poly.entity_id
_entity_poly.type
_entity_poly.pdbx_seq_one_letter_code
_entity_poly.pdbx_strand_id
1 'polypeptide(L)' 'MNEPSHAIEHLVDQLTLAAVLEILERICHKKAENLRTHWKDEDTAKQWEKAAKQIESITVNV' A
#
# COMPACT_ATOMS: atom_id res chain seq x y z
N MET A 1 16.19 15.24 -9.90
CA MET A 1 15.25 14.13 -9.63
C MET A 1 14.20 14.70 -8.68
N ASN A 2 12.93 14.71 -9.08
CA ASN A 2 11.88 15.07 -8.13
C ASN A 2 11.88 14.01 -7.02
N GLU A 3 11.78 14.45 -5.77
CA GLU A 3 11.74 13.54 -4.63
C GLU A 3 10.53 12.60 -4.78
N PRO A 4 10.64 11.31 -4.41
CA PRO A 4 9.53 10.36 -4.47
C PRO A 4 8.27 10.85 -3.73
N SER A 5 8.48 11.68 -2.70
CA SER A 5 7.41 12.37 -1.95
C SER A 5 6.54 13.25 -2.85
N HIS A 6 7.11 13.91 -3.85
CA HIS A 6 6.38 14.84 -4.73
C HIS A 6 5.31 14.11 -5.57
N ALA A 7 5.58 12.86 -5.97
CA ALA A 7 4.59 12.05 -6.67
C ALA A 7 3.44 11.62 -5.75
N ILE A 8 3.75 11.32 -4.48
CA ILE A 8 2.74 10.96 -3.48
C ILE A 8 1.91 12.18 -3.09
N GLU A 9 2.53 13.33 -2.89
CA GLU A 9 1.86 14.61 -2.62
C GLU A 9 0.87 14.95 -3.73
N HIS A 10 1.29 14.85 -4.98
CA HIS A 10 0.40 15.07 -6.13
C HIS A 10 -0.80 14.11 -6.15
N LEU A 11 -0.61 12.84 -5.77
CA LEU A 11 -1.71 11.87 -5.68
C LEU A 11 -2.66 12.20 -4.52
N VAL A 12 -2.14 12.65 -3.38
CA VAL A 12 -2.96 13.09 -2.24
C VAL A 12 -3.79 14.31 -2.61
N ASP A 13 -3.21 15.29 -3.32
CA ASP A 13 -3.92 16.49 -3.79
C ASP A 13 -5.03 16.15 -4.79
N GLN A 14 -4.80 15.17 -5.67
CA GLN A 14 -5.78 14.77 -6.70
C GLN A 14 -6.91 13.89 -6.17
N LEU A 15 -6.63 13.02 -5.17
CA LEU A 15 -7.56 11.95 -4.77
C LEU A 15 -8.06 12.02 -3.33
N THR A 16 -7.36 12.69 -2.42
CA THR A 16 -7.39 12.58 -0.94
C THR A 16 -6.44 11.53 -0.35
N LEU A 17 -6.00 11.78 0.89
CA LEU A 17 -5.14 10.88 1.64
C LEU A 17 -5.79 9.51 1.87
N ALA A 18 -7.11 9.47 2.13
CA ALA A 18 -7.85 8.22 2.32
C ALA A 18 -7.78 7.34 1.06
N ALA A 19 -8.05 7.91 -0.12
CA ALA A 19 -7.97 7.18 -1.38
C ALA A 19 -6.55 6.68 -1.69
N VAL A 20 -5.52 7.47 -1.37
CA VAL A 20 -4.12 7.04 -1.54
C VAL A 20 -3.78 5.87 -0.62
N LEU A 21 -4.24 5.87 0.63
CA LEU A 21 -4.05 4.76 1.56
C LEU A 21 -4.76 3.48 1.09
N GLU A 22 -6.01 3.57 0.60
CA GLU A 22 -6.70 2.41 -0.01
C GLU A 22 -5.93 1.84 -1.21
N ILE A 23 -5.33 2.69 -2.05
CA ILE A 23 -4.50 2.23 -3.17
C ILE A 23 -3.24 1.50 -2.65
N LEU A 24 -2.59 2.03 -1.61
CA LEU A 24 -1.41 1.40 -1.00
C LEU A 24 -1.74 0.05 -0.36
N GLU A 25 -2.89 -0.05 0.31
CA GLU A 25 -3.42 -1.31 0.87
C GLU A 25 -3.62 -2.37 -0.23
N ARG A 26 -4.27 -2.00 -1.35
CA ARG A 26 -4.42 -2.90 -2.51
C ARG A 26 -3.08 -3.33 -3.11
N ILE A 27 -2.11 -2.43 -3.20
CA ILE A 27 -0.75 -2.76 -3.66
C ILE A 27 -0.10 -3.80 -2.73
N CYS A 28 -0.28 -3.66 -1.42
CA CYS A 28 0.24 -4.62 -0.44
C CYS A 28 -0.39 -6.01 -0.62
N HIS A 29 -1.71 -6.09 -0.78
CA HIS A 29 -2.39 -7.35 -1.07
C HIS A 29 -1.90 -8.00 -2.36
N LYS A 30 -1.77 -7.22 -3.44
CA LYS A 30 -1.27 -7.73 -4.72
C LYS A 30 0.18 -8.23 -4.63
N LYS A 31 1.05 -7.53 -3.88
CA LYS A 31 2.41 -8.00 -3.63
C LYS A 31 2.43 -9.31 -2.84
N ALA A 32 1.61 -9.42 -1.80
CA ALA A 32 1.49 -10.65 -1.02
C ALA A 32 1.03 -11.83 -1.89
N GLU A 33 0.02 -11.64 -2.75
CA GLU A 33 -0.46 -12.67 -3.67
C GLU A 33 0.63 -13.09 -4.66
N ASN A 34 1.33 -12.14 -5.27
CA ASN A 34 2.43 -12.42 -6.20
C ASN A 34 3.55 -13.22 -5.51
N LEU A 35 3.88 -12.87 -4.27
CA LEU A 35 4.90 -13.58 -3.48
C LEU A 35 4.52 -15.03 -3.23
N ARG A 36 3.25 -15.31 -2.88
CA ARG A 36 2.76 -16.68 -2.69
C ARG A 36 2.76 -17.48 -3.98
N THR A 37 2.24 -16.89 -5.04
CA THR A 37 1.94 -17.58 -6.29
C THR A 37 3.16 -17.78 -7.18
N HIS A 38 4.02 -16.76 -7.28
CA HIS A 38 5.15 -16.78 -8.21
C HIS A 38 6.46 -17.13 -7.53
N TRP A 39 6.72 -16.62 -6.33
CA TRP A 39 8.01 -16.78 -5.64
C TRP A 39 7.98 -17.80 -4.51
N LYS A 40 6.78 -18.31 -4.16
CA LYS A 40 6.55 -19.25 -3.05
C LYS A 40 7.14 -18.78 -1.72
N ASP A 41 7.22 -17.46 -1.55
CA ASP A 41 7.75 -16.81 -0.36
C ASP A 41 6.59 -16.44 0.57
N GLU A 42 6.20 -17.37 1.43
CA GLU A 42 5.11 -17.17 2.38
C GLU A 42 5.45 -16.15 3.47
N ASP A 43 6.70 -16.10 3.94
CA ASP A 43 7.09 -15.23 5.04
C ASP A 43 7.03 -13.77 4.64
N THR A 44 7.54 -13.43 3.44
CA THR A 44 7.43 -12.07 2.91
C THR A 44 5.98 -11.77 2.54
N ALA A 45 5.21 -12.74 2.02
CA ALA A 45 3.78 -12.53 1.73
C ALA A 45 2.96 -12.19 2.99
N LYS A 46 3.25 -12.84 4.13
CA LYS A 46 2.61 -12.53 5.42
C LYS A 46 2.94 -11.12 5.91
N GLN A 47 4.18 -10.66 5.68
CA GLN A 47 4.58 -9.29 6.03
C GLN A 47 3.80 -8.25 5.20
N TRP A 48 3.63 -8.47 3.89
CA TRP A 48 2.82 -7.59 3.04
C TRP A 48 1.35 -7.59 3.42
N GLU A 49 0.77 -8.74 3.78
CA GLU A 49 -0.61 -8.76 4.31
C GLU A 49 -0.74 -8.02 5.64
N LYS A 50 0.25 -8.16 6.53
CA LYS A 50 0.24 -7.43 7.80
C LYS A 50 0.32 -5.92 7.56
N ALA A 51 1.14 -5.48 6.62
CA ALA A 51 1.21 -4.08 6.22
C ALA A 51 -0.13 -3.58 5.65
N ALA A 52 -0.79 -4.37 4.78
CA ALA A 52 -2.10 -4.03 4.23
C ALA A 52 -3.14 -3.81 5.35
N LYS A 53 -3.23 -4.75 6.31
CA LYS A 53 -4.12 -4.64 7.48
C LYS A 53 -3.81 -3.43 8.36
N GLN A 54 -2.53 -3.07 8.51
CA GLN A 54 -2.16 -1.86 9.22
C GLN A 54 -2.71 -0.63 8.52
N ILE A 55 -2.60 -0.56 7.19
CA ILE A 55 -3.13 0.56 6.39
C ILE A 55 -4.66 0.62 6.48
N GLU A 56 -5.35 -0.51 6.36
CA GLU A 56 -6.81 -0.62 6.53
C GLU A 56 -7.29 -0.08 7.90
N SER A 57 -6.48 -0.27 8.95
CA SER A 57 -6.79 0.24 10.29
C SER A 57 -6.57 1.75 10.47
N ILE A 58 -5.95 2.43 9.51
CA ILE A 58 -5.72 3.87 9.59
C ILE A 58 -7.03 4.59 9.26
N THR A 59 -7.67 5.14 10.29
CA THR A 59 -8.77 6.11 10.10
C THR A 59 -8.17 7.50 9.89
N VAL A 60 -8.31 8.04 8.68
CA VAL A 60 -7.91 9.40 8.36
C VAL A 60 -9.13 10.32 8.43
N ASN A 61 -9.09 11.28 9.35
CA ASN A 61 -10.02 12.40 9.42
C ASN A 61 -9.23 13.67 9.14
N VAL A 62 -9.06 14.03 7.86
CA VAL A 62 -8.38 15.25 7.41
C VAL A 62 -9.20 15.92 6.32
#